data_AF-A0A376D313-F1
#
_entry.id   AF-A0A376D313-F1
#
_cell.length_a   1.000
_cell.length_b   1.000
_cell.length_c   1.000
_cell.angle_alpha   90.00
_cell.angle_beta   90.00
_cell.angle_gamma   90.00
#
_symmetry.space_group_name_H-M   'P 1'
#
loop_
_entity.id
_entity.type
_entity.pdbx_description
1 polymer ?
#
loop_
_entity_poly.entity_id
_entity_poly.type
_entity_poly.pdbx_seq_one_letter_code
_entity_poly.pdbx_strand_id
1 'polypeptide(L)'
;MRCLIRLLLNASKKADVNQVVDGDALQLAGRGSWFVATTEELAELQRRVNDKVLMITAVLPGSGEWGTQREALAFEQAAVAEETELQTLLVREKVEAARRAMLLYPQQLSWNWWDDVTVEIRFWLPAGSFATSVVRELINTTGDYAHIAE
;
A
#
# COMPACT_ATOMS: atom_id res chain seq x y z
N MET A 1 -3.84 1.28 12.54
CA MET A 1 -2.92 1.36 11.36
C MET A 1 -3.40 0.58 10.13
N ARG A 2 -3.81 -0.71 10.21
CA ARG A 2 -4.34 -1.45 9.03
C ARG A 2 -5.63 -0.87 8.42
N CYS A 3 -6.47 -0.19 9.22
CA CYS A 3 -7.73 0.39 8.75
C CYS A 3 -7.53 1.53 7.75
N LEU A 4 -6.56 2.42 8.01
CA LEU A 4 -6.38 3.67 7.26
C LEU A 4 -5.82 3.44 5.85
N ILE A 5 -4.81 2.57 5.68
CA ILE A 5 -4.30 2.23 4.32
C ILE A 5 -5.38 1.56 3.49
N ARG A 6 -6.21 0.72 4.11
CA ARG A 6 -7.30 0.06 3.41
C ARG A 6 -8.40 1.05 3.02
N LEU A 7 -8.69 2.05 3.85
CA LEU A 7 -9.58 3.15 3.47
C LEU A 7 -9.04 3.92 2.26
N LEU A 8 -7.73 4.24 2.24
CA LEU A 8 -7.09 4.90 1.09
C LEU A 8 -7.15 4.06 -0.19
N LEU A 9 -6.89 2.76 -0.09
CA LEU A 9 -7.01 1.82 -1.22
C LEU A 9 -8.46 1.71 -1.72
N ASN A 10 -9.43 1.62 -0.81
CA ASN A 10 -10.86 1.52 -1.17
C ASN A 10 -11.41 2.85 -1.70
N ALA A 11 -10.92 3.98 -1.20
CA ALA A 11 -11.28 5.32 -1.66
C ALA A 11 -10.69 5.65 -3.04
N SER A 12 -9.68 4.90 -3.47
CA SER A 12 -9.15 4.97 -4.82
C SER A 12 -10.18 4.45 -5.82
N LYS A 13 -11.08 5.35 -6.23
CA LYS A 13 -11.94 5.19 -7.41
C LYS A 13 -11.16 5.34 -8.73
N LYS A 14 -9.82 5.40 -8.68
CA LYS A 14 -8.99 5.50 -9.88
C LYS A 14 -9.22 4.25 -10.74
N ALA A 15 -9.39 4.47 -12.04
CA ALA A 15 -9.53 3.39 -13.02
C ALA A 15 -8.28 2.47 -13.04
N ASP A 16 -7.13 3.02 -12.65
CA ASP A 16 -5.89 2.29 -12.47
C ASP A 16 -5.23 2.66 -11.13
N VAL A 17 -5.09 1.64 -10.26
CA VAL A 17 -4.46 1.76 -8.93
C VAL A 17 -2.95 2.02 -9.01
N ASN A 18 -2.33 1.79 -10.17
CA ASN A 18 -0.91 2.02 -10.44
C ASN A 18 -0.64 3.32 -11.23
N GLN A 19 -1.65 4.16 -11.47
CA GLN A 19 -1.45 5.43 -12.16
C GLN A 19 -0.82 6.46 -11.22
N VAL A 20 0.38 6.92 -11.61
CA VAL A 20 1.10 8.02 -10.95
C VAL A 20 0.41 9.34 -11.29
N VAL A 21 0.14 10.15 -10.27
CA VAL A 21 -0.40 11.50 -10.40
C VAL A 21 0.56 12.53 -9.83
N ASP A 22 0.31 13.81 -10.14
CA ASP A 22 1.16 14.89 -9.65
C ASP A 22 1.13 14.97 -8.11
N GLY A 23 2.32 15.03 -7.52
CA GLY A 23 2.47 15.07 -6.08
C GLY A 23 2.42 13.70 -5.37
N ASP A 24 2.36 12.58 -6.10
CA ASP A 24 2.47 11.25 -5.50
C ASP A 24 3.81 11.05 -4.79
N ALA A 25 3.80 10.44 -3.61
CA ALA A 25 5.02 10.00 -2.94
C ALA A 25 5.40 8.60 -3.45
N LEU A 26 6.51 8.53 -4.20
CA LEU A 26 7.04 7.31 -4.80
C LEU A 26 8.22 6.77 -4.00
N GLN A 27 8.12 5.52 -3.56
CA GLN A 27 9.14 4.84 -2.78
C GLN A 27 10.01 3.93 -3.65
N LEU A 28 11.31 3.90 -3.39
CA LEU A 28 12.24 2.97 -4.04
C LEU A 28 11.99 1.54 -3.56
N ALA A 29 11.86 0.59 -4.49
CA ALA A 29 11.63 -0.82 -4.15
C ALA A 29 12.73 -1.37 -3.21
N GLY A 30 12.31 -2.02 -2.12
CA GLY A 30 13.22 -2.63 -1.14
C GLY A 30 13.90 -1.67 -0.17
N ARG A 31 13.63 -0.35 -0.22
CA ARG A 31 14.19 0.65 0.70
C ARG A 31 13.13 1.61 1.22
N GLY A 32 13.40 2.29 2.33
CA GLY A 32 12.48 3.25 2.97
C GLY A 32 12.42 4.62 2.30
N SER A 33 13.38 4.96 1.42
CA SER A 33 13.47 6.27 0.79
C SER A 33 12.39 6.48 -0.27
N TRP A 34 11.82 7.69 -0.27
CA TRP A 34 10.78 8.11 -1.20
C TRP A 34 10.98 9.58 -1.63
N PHE A 35 10.34 9.97 -2.72
CA PHE A 35 10.35 11.34 -3.25
C PHE A 35 8.99 11.67 -3.89
N VAL A 36 8.77 12.94 -4.20
CA VAL A 36 7.50 13.43 -4.74
C VAL A 36 7.54 13.49 -6.26
N ALA A 37 6.51 12.97 -6.92
CA ALA A 37 6.33 13.04 -8.36
C ALA A 37 5.98 14.46 -8.81
N THR A 38 6.52 14.84 -9.97
CA THR A 38 6.23 16.12 -10.63
C THR A 38 5.60 15.87 -12.00
N THR A 39 4.85 16.85 -12.50
CA THR A 39 4.11 16.74 -13.77
C THR A 39 5.04 16.48 -14.94
N GLU A 40 6.24 17.07 -14.92
CA GLU A 40 7.26 16.96 -15.95
C GLU A 40 7.84 15.55 -16.07
N GLU A 41 7.83 14.78 -14.99
CA GLU A 41 8.47 13.46 -14.89
C GLU A 41 7.48 12.29 -14.96
N LEU A 42 6.17 12.56 -15.01
CA LEU A 42 5.12 11.54 -14.86
C LEU A 42 5.28 10.35 -15.81
N ALA A 43 5.62 10.58 -17.08
CA ALA A 43 5.77 9.51 -18.06
C ALA A 43 6.91 8.53 -17.68
N GLU A 44 8.05 9.05 -17.23
CA GLU A 44 9.19 8.23 -16.81
C GLU A 44 8.92 7.57 -15.45
N LEU A 45 8.30 8.29 -14.52
CA LEU A 45 7.93 7.74 -13.22
C LEU A 45 6.90 6.61 -13.37
N GLN A 46 5.92 6.77 -14.25
CA GLN A 46 4.96 5.72 -14.58
C GLN A 46 5.65 4.48 -15.13
N ARG A 47 6.62 4.65 -16.05
CA ARG A 47 7.42 3.55 -16.58
C ARG A 47 8.14 2.79 -15.45
N ARG A 48 8.76 3.51 -14.52
CA ARG A 48 9.47 2.91 -13.38
C ARG A 48 8.54 2.24 -12.36
N VAL A 49 7.30 2.74 -12.21
CA VAL A 49 6.26 2.07 -11.41
C VAL A 49 5.80 0.79 -12.07
N ASN A 50 5.58 0.80 -13.39
CA ASN A 50 5.23 -0.38 -14.18
C ASN A 50 6.33 -1.44 -14.12
N ASP A 51 7.60 -1.01 -14.15
CA ASP A 51 8.78 -1.86 -13.98
C ASP A 51 8.99 -2.32 -12.53
N LYS A 52 8.14 -1.90 -11.58
CA LYS A 52 8.20 -2.23 -10.14
C LYS A 52 9.48 -1.76 -9.45
N VAL A 53 10.16 -0.77 -10.02
CA VAL A 53 11.33 -0.11 -9.43
C VAL A 53 10.90 0.96 -8.43
N LEU A 54 9.76 1.58 -8.70
CA LEU A 54 9.09 2.53 -7.81
C LEU A 54 7.74 1.99 -7.36
N MET A 55 7.36 2.37 -6.14
CA MET A 55 6.10 1.99 -5.53
C MET A 55 5.31 3.24 -5.19
N ILE A 56 4.08 3.34 -5.67
CA ILE A 56 3.13 4.34 -5.16
C ILE A 56 2.86 4.02 -3.70
N THR A 57 2.93 5.04 -2.85
CA THR A 57 2.70 4.89 -1.41
C THR A 57 1.40 5.55 -0.99
N ALA A 58 0.85 5.07 0.12
CA ALA A 58 -0.22 5.70 0.86
C ALA A 58 0.32 6.24 2.19
N VAL A 59 -0.29 7.30 2.68
CA VAL A 59 0.01 7.86 4.00
C VAL A 59 -0.43 6.90 5.11
N LEU A 60 0.40 6.83 6.13
CA LEU A 60 0.01 6.48 7.49
C LEU A 60 -0.13 7.81 8.25
N PRO A 61 -1.37 8.29 8.48
CA PRO A 61 -1.59 9.60 9.08
C PRO A 61 -0.90 9.74 10.43
N GLY A 62 -0.46 10.96 10.72
CA GLY A 62 0.35 11.27 11.90
C GLY A 62 0.64 12.76 12.00
N SER A 63 1.51 13.15 12.93
CA SER A 63 2.11 14.47 13.01
C SER A 63 3.03 14.76 11.81
N GLY A 64 3.23 16.05 11.52
CA GLY A 64 4.09 16.50 10.44
C GLY A 64 3.44 16.44 9.05
N GLU A 65 4.28 16.61 8.02
CA GLU A 65 3.83 16.56 6.63
C GLU A 65 3.65 15.11 6.16
N TRP A 66 2.59 14.87 5.40
CA TRP A 66 2.24 13.52 4.92
C TRP A 66 3.11 13.05 3.75
N GLY A 67 3.92 13.95 3.20
CA GLY A 67 4.87 13.70 2.12
C GLY A 67 4.30 13.81 0.71
N THR A 68 3.03 13.46 0.50
CA THR A 68 2.31 13.77 -0.75
C THR A 68 2.07 15.26 -0.88
N GLN A 69 1.89 15.71 -2.12
CA GLN A 69 1.61 17.09 -2.44
C GLN A 69 0.45 17.19 -3.44
N ARG A 70 -0.08 18.40 -3.63
CA ARG A 70 -0.98 18.76 -4.74
C ARG A 70 -2.15 17.78 -4.88
N GLU A 71 -2.34 17.18 -6.05
CA GLU A 71 -3.47 16.29 -6.35
C GLU A 71 -3.47 15.05 -5.44
N ALA A 72 -2.30 14.43 -5.25
CA ALA A 72 -2.17 13.25 -4.38
C ALA A 72 -2.51 13.56 -2.91
N LEU A 73 -2.07 14.71 -2.39
CA LEU A 73 -2.38 15.11 -1.01
C LEU A 73 -3.88 15.36 -0.82
N ALA A 74 -4.50 16.10 -1.75
CA ALA A 74 -5.94 16.36 -1.71
C ALA A 74 -6.75 15.06 -1.73
N PHE A 75 -6.31 14.09 -2.53
CA PHE A 75 -6.90 12.76 -2.58
C PHE A 75 -6.76 12.01 -1.23
N GLU A 76 -5.56 11.97 -0.65
CA GLU A 76 -5.35 11.29 0.64
C GLU A 76 -6.15 11.93 1.77
N GLN A 77 -6.21 13.27 1.83
CA GLN A 77 -7.00 13.99 2.83
C GLN A 77 -8.50 13.72 2.67
N ALA A 78 -9.01 13.73 1.44
CA ALA A 78 -10.42 13.44 1.15
C ALA A 78 -10.80 12.01 1.56
N ALA A 79 -9.90 11.05 1.32
CA ALA A 79 -10.14 9.64 1.60
C ALA A 79 -10.22 9.29 3.10
N VAL A 80 -9.67 10.14 3.99
CA VAL A 80 -9.77 9.98 5.45
C VAL A 80 -10.54 11.13 6.11
N ALA A 81 -11.25 11.94 5.33
CA ALA A 81 -11.93 13.15 5.82
C ALA A 81 -12.93 12.88 6.95
N GLU A 82 -13.55 11.70 6.97
CA GLU A 82 -14.51 11.29 8.01
C GLU A 82 -13.82 10.84 9.32
N GLU A 83 -12.54 10.46 9.27
CA GLU A 83 -11.79 9.87 10.38
C GLU A 83 -11.05 10.93 11.22
N THR A 84 -11.74 12.03 11.55
CA THR A 84 -11.12 13.20 12.23
C THR A 84 -10.64 12.91 13.65
N GLU A 85 -11.37 12.08 14.40
CA GLU A 85 -10.99 11.70 15.77
C GLU A 85 -9.67 10.93 15.80
N LEU A 86 -9.51 9.96 14.89
CA LEU A 86 -8.29 9.17 14.78
C LEU A 86 -7.10 10.02 14.34
N GLN A 87 -7.29 10.92 13.37
CA GLN A 87 -6.24 11.85 12.95
C GLN A 87 -5.77 12.74 14.11
N THR A 88 -6.72 13.30 14.86
CA THR A 88 -6.40 14.15 16.02
C THR A 88 -5.66 13.37 17.10
N LEU A 89 -6.06 12.12 17.36
CA LEU A 89 -5.38 11.24 18.30
C LEU A 89 -3.92 10.99 17.90
N LEU A 90 -3.68 10.64 16.62
CA LEU A 90 -2.33 10.35 16.12
C LEU A 90 -1.39 11.56 16.25
N VAL A 91 -1.89 12.76 15.94
CA VAL A 91 -1.14 14.01 16.11
C VAL A 91 -0.86 14.30 17.57
N ARG A 92 -1.86 14.13 18.46
CA ARG A 92 -1.72 14.34 19.91
C ARG A 92 -0.65 13.42 20.51
N GLU A 93 -0.63 12.16 20.10
CA GLU A 93 0.34 11.15 20.54
C GLU A 93 1.70 11.26 19.83
N LYS A 94 1.90 12.30 18.99
CA LYS A 94 3.15 12.56 18.25
C LYS A 94 3.61 11.35 17.43
N VAL A 95 2.65 10.61 16.87
CA VAL A 95 2.95 9.54 15.92
C VAL A 95 3.26 10.19 14.60
N GLU A 96 4.53 10.19 14.19
CA GLU A 96 4.96 10.80 12.94
C GLU A 96 4.28 10.16 11.72
N ALA A 97 3.86 10.99 10.78
CA ALA A 97 3.33 10.52 9.51
C ALA A 97 4.40 9.72 8.76
N ALA A 98 3.98 8.62 8.15
CA ALA A 98 4.88 7.73 7.43
C ALA A 98 4.31 7.33 6.07
N ARG A 99 5.16 6.83 5.19
CA ARG A 99 4.76 6.30 3.88
C ARG A 99 4.80 4.79 3.88
N ARG A 100 3.83 4.16 3.21
CA ARG A 100 3.80 2.73 2.99
C ARG A 100 3.36 2.41 1.57
N ALA A 101 4.12 1.55 0.89
CA ALA A 101 3.75 1.05 -0.44
C ALA A 101 2.31 0.51 -0.44
N MET A 102 1.53 0.93 -1.44
CA MET A 102 0.14 0.54 -1.62
C MET A 102 0.00 -0.91 -2.09
N LEU A 103 0.90 -1.33 -2.97
CA LEU A 103 0.95 -2.68 -3.50
C LEU A 103 2.08 -3.49 -2.87
N LEU A 104 1.84 -4.79 -2.78
CA LEU A 104 2.78 -5.79 -2.32
C LEU A 104 3.05 -6.76 -3.46
N TYR A 105 4.32 -6.93 -3.83
CA TYR A 105 4.74 -7.90 -4.85
C TYR A 105 5.47 -9.07 -4.18
N PRO A 106 4.84 -10.26 -4.09
CA PRO A 106 5.50 -11.46 -3.60
C PRO A 106 6.71 -11.81 -4.48
N GLN A 107 7.86 -12.00 -3.85
CA GLN A 107 9.10 -12.34 -4.55
C GLN A 107 9.24 -13.85 -4.65
N GLN A 108 9.83 -14.33 -5.75
CA GLN A 108 10.08 -15.75 -5.98
C GLN A 108 8.81 -16.61 -5.83
N LEU A 109 7.67 -16.07 -6.29
CA LEU A 109 6.39 -16.76 -6.22
C LEU A 109 6.44 -18.05 -7.03
N SER A 110 6.16 -19.17 -6.37
CA SER A 110 6.00 -20.47 -6.98
C SER A 110 4.84 -21.21 -6.32
N TRP A 111 4.21 -22.09 -7.07
CA TRP A 111 3.15 -22.94 -6.54
C TRP A 111 3.24 -24.35 -7.13
N ASN A 112 2.74 -25.31 -6.38
CA ASN A 112 2.64 -26.70 -6.80
C ASN A 112 1.29 -27.26 -6.36
N TRP A 113 0.50 -27.73 -7.32
CA TRP A 113 -0.75 -28.43 -7.04
C TRP A 113 -0.43 -29.88 -6.69
N TRP A 114 -0.96 -30.34 -5.55
CA TRP A 114 -0.82 -31.74 -5.15
C TRP A 114 -2.01 -32.56 -5.65
N ASP A 115 -3.19 -31.94 -5.69
CA ASP A 115 -4.45 -32.45 -6.24
C ASP A 115 -5.38 -31.29 -6.61
N ASP A 116 -6.63 -31.56 -7.00
CA ASP A 116 -7.59 -30.55 -7.45
C ASP A 116 -8.05 -29.56 -6.36
N VAL A 117 -7.74 -29.83 -5.08
CA VAL A 117 -8.20 -29.03 -3.93
C VAL A 117 -7.06 -28.55 -3.02
N THR A 118 -5.82 -28.95 -3.30
CA THR A 118 -4.65 -28.68 -2.46
C THR A 118 -3.52 -28.05 -3.27
N VAL A 119 -3.10 -26.85 -2.88
CA VAL A 119 -1.98 -26.12 -3.48
C VAL A 119 -0.96 -25.71 -2.43
N GLU A 120 0.30 -26.01 -2.68
CA GLU A 120 1.43 -25.44 -1.95
C GLU A 120 1.87 -24.16 -2.65
N ILE A 121 1.99 -23.05 -1.90
CA ILE A 121 2.43 -21.75 -2.44
C ILE A 121 3.62 -21.28 -1.63
N ARG A 122 4.69 -20.87 -2.32
CA ARG A 122 5.91 -20.32 -1.71
C ARG A 122 6.21 -18.96 -2.29
N PHE A 123 6.52 -18.01 -1.42
CA PHE A 123 6.97 -16.67 -1.79
C PHE A 123 7.71 -16.02 -0.63
N TRP A 124 8.51 -15.00 -0.94
CA TRP A 124 9.14 -14.14 0.05
C TRP A 124 8.47 -12.77 0.09
N LEU A 125 8.33 -12.20 1.29
CA LEU A 125 7.78 -10.87 1.52
C LEU A 125 8.76 -10.02 2.35
N PRO A 126 8.83 -8.69 2.09
CA PRO A 126 9.59 -7.79 2.94
C PRO A 126 8.96 -7.65 4.33
N ALA A 127 9.79 -7.31 5.32
CA ALA A 127 9.35 -7.08 6.70
C ALA A 127 8.18 -6.09 6.77
N GLY A 128 7.22 -6.36 7.67
CA GLY A 128 6.00 -5.56 7.82
C GLY A 128 4.88 -5.91 6.83
N SER A 129 5.10 -6.87 5.92
CA SER A 129 4.10 -7.46 5.04
C SER A 129 3.54 -8.77 5.62
N PHE A 130 2.37 -9.21 5.16
CA PHE A 130 1.69 -10.38 5.72
C PHE A 130 1.29 -11.36 4.62
N ALA A 131 1.61 -12.64 4.80
CA ALA A 131 1.21 -13.71 3.88
C ALA A 131 -0.32 -13.79 3.72
N THR A 132 -1.07 -13.51 4.78
CA THR A 132 -2.53 -13.44 4.75
C THR A 132 -3.08 -12.41 3.78
N SER A 133 -2.32 -11.35 3.48
CA SER A 133 -2.74 -10.36 2.48
C SER A 133 -2.67 -10.94 1.06
N VAL A 134 -1.75 -11.86 0.80
CA VAL A 134 -1.67 -12.58 -0.49
C VAL A 134 -2.78 -13.62 -0.58
N VAL A 135 -2.93 -14.45 0.46
CA VAL A 135 -3.95 -15.52 0.49
C VAL A 135 -5.37 -14.96 0.34
N ARG A 136 -5.63 -13.78 0.92
CA ARG A 136 -6.91 -13.08 0.81
C ARG A 136 -7.32 -12.75 -0.62
N GLU A 137 -6.36 -12.55 -1.52
CA GLU A 137 -6.63 -12.29 -2.95
C GLU A 137 -6.80 -13.59 -3.76
N LEU A 138 -6.48 -14.75 -3.17
CA LEU A 138 -6.60 -16.06 -3.84
C LEU A 138 -7.91 -16.77 -3.50
N ILE A 139 -8.37 -16.66 -2.25
CA ILE A 139 -9.54 -17.38 -1.76
C ILE A 139 -10.42 -16.50 -0.86
N ASN A 140 -11.73 -16.71 -0.96
CA ASN A 140 -12.68 -16.12 -0.02
C ASN A 140 -12.77 -16.98 1.23
N THR A 141 -12.02 -16.63 2.27
CA THR A 141 -12.14 -17.27 3.59
C THR A 141 -13.28 -16.61 4.38
N THR A 142 -14.50 -17.14 4.26
CA THR A 142 -15.60 -16.82 5.19
C THR A 142 -15.58 -17.81 6.36
N GLY A 143 -14.97 -17.43 7.49
CA GLY A 143 -15.15 -18.14 8.77
C GLY A 143 -13.85 -18.50 9.52
N ASP A 144 -14.01 -18.70 10.84
CA ASP A 144 -13.06 -18.91 11.97
C ASP A 144 -11.97 -20.01 11.83
N TYR A 145 -11.41 -20.25 10.65
CA TYR A 145 -10.34 -21.25 10.45
C TYR A 145 -8.96 -20.61 10.20
N ALA A 146 -8.64 -19.55 10.92
CA ALA A 146 -7.30 -18.99 10.92
C ALA A 146 -6.40 -19.71 11.94
N HIS A 147 -6.18 -21.02 11.77
CA HIS A 147 -4.96 -21.65 12.29
C HIS A 147 -3.80 -21.27 11.35
N ILE A 148 -3.42 -20.00 11.38
CA ILE A 148 -2.18 -19.53 10.78
C ILE A 148 -1.10 -19.83 11.82
N ALA A 149 -0.41 -20.96 11.68
CA ALA A 149 0.75 -21.25 12.50
C ALA A 149 1.85 -20.21 12.18
N GLU A 150 2.42 -19.63 13.24
CA GLU A 150 3.60 -18.75 13.21
C GLU A 150 4.87 -19.49 12.79
#